data_AF-A0A3D4PK60-F1
#
_entry.id   AF-A0A3D4PK60-F1
#
_cell.length_a   1.000
_cell.length_b   1.000
_cell.length_c   1.000
_cell.angle_alpha   90.00
_cell.angle_beta   90.00
_cell.angle_gamma   90.00
#
_symmetry.space_group_name_H-M   'P 1'
#
loop_
_entity.id
_entity.type
_entity.pdbx_description
1 polymer ?
#
loop_
_entity_poly.entity_id
_entity_poly.type
_entity_poly.pdbx_seq_one_letter_code
_entity_poly.pdbx_strand_id
1 'polypeptide(L)' 'TLKKELVHHERYKTRSEARSSLFEYIEVFYNRIRKHSALGYLSPAQFVQVT' A
#
# COMPACT_ATOMS: atom_id res chain seq x y z
N THR A 1 0.38 -0.68 -8.89
CA THR A 1 0.37 -1.92 -8.07
C THR A 1 1.67 -1.97 -7.31
N LEU A 2 1.72 -2.68 -6.18
CA LEU A 2 2.90 -2.73 -5.30
C LEU A 2 4.21 -3.04 -6.05
N LYS A 3 4.22 -4.06 -6.92
CA LYS A 3 5.41 -4.41 -7.72
C LYS A 3 5.89 -3.27 -8.62
N LYS A 4 4.98 -2.55 -9.27
CA LYS A 4 5.34 -1.40 -10.11
C LYS A 4 5.95 -0.28 -9.28
N GLU A 5 5.27 0.09 -8.19
CA GLU A 5 5.60 1.24 -7.38
C GLU A 5 6.86 0.99 -6.52
N LEU A 6 6.99 -0.16 -5.87
CA LEU A 6 8.07 -0.42 -4.89
C LEU A 6 9.17 -1.36 -5.37
N VAL A 7 8.99 -2.11 -6.48
CA VAL A 7 10.00 -3.08 -6.94
C VAL A 7 10.63 -2.64 -8.26
N HIS A 8 9.84 -2.09 -9.19
CA HIS A 8 10.34 -1.68 -10.50
C HIS A 8 10.82 -0.23 -10.55
N HIS A 9 10.24 0.67 -9.75
CA HIS A 9 10.60 2.09 -9.76
C HIS A 9 11.57 2.49 -8.64
N GLU A 10 11.72 1.65 -7.61
CA GLU A 10 12.59 1.92 -6.47
C GLU A 10 13.87 1.06 -6.51
N ARG A 11 14.96 1.63 -5.99
CA ARG A 11 16.24 0.93 -5.81
C ARG A 11 16.71 1.06 -4.37
N TYR A 12 16.56 -0.01 -3.61
CA TYR A 12 17.04 -0.08 -2.22
C TYR A 12 18.48 -0.53 -2.16
N LYS A 13 19.27 0.10 -1.28
CA LYS A 13 20.64 -0.31 -0.98
C LYS A 13 20.66 -1.48 -0.02
N THR A 14 19.67 -1.53 0.89
CA THR A 14 19.57 -2.59 1.90
C THR A 14 18.19 -3.21 1.95
N ARG A 15 18.12 -4.44 2.46
CA ARG A 15 16.83 -5.12 2.74
C ARG A 15 16.02 -4.37 3.81
N SER A 16 16.68 -3.66 4.73
CA SER A 16 15.98 -2.89 5.76
C SER A 16 15.21 -1.71 5.16
N GLU A 17 15.81 -0.97 4.23
CA GLU A 17 15.14 0.12 3.53
C GLU A 17 13.91 -0.38 2.76
N ALA A 18 14.06 -1.49 2.03
CA ALA A 18 12.95 -2.12 1.30
C ALA A 18 11.80 -2.52 2.24
N ARG A 19 12.12 -3.04 3.44
CA ARG A 19 11.12 -3.42 4.45
C ARG A 19 10.39 -2.20 5.01
N SER A 20 11.10 -1.12 5.30
CA SER A 20 10.48 0.12 5.79
C SER A 20 9.53 0.72 4.74
N SER A 21 9.97 0.81 3.48
CA SER A 21 9.13 1.33 2.40
C SER A 21 7.91 0.44 2.15
N LEU A 22 8.07 -0.89 2.21
CA LEU A 22 6.96 -1.83 2.12
C LEU A 22 5.94 -1.66 3.25
N PHE A 23 6.43 -1.49 4.49
CA PHE A 23 5.57 -1.27 5.65
C PHE A 23 4.76 0.01 5.51
N GLU A 24 5.42 1.12 5.18
CA GLU A 24 4.75 2.40 4.95
C GLU A 24 3.71 2.29 3.82
N TYR A 25 4.07 1.62 2.73
CA TYR A 25 3.15 1.41 1.62
C TYR A 25 1.91 0.64 2.04
N ILE A 26 2.03 -0.45 2.81
CA ILE A 26 0.89 -1.27 3.22
C ILE A 26 0.04 -0.53 4.26
N GLU A 27 0.67 -0.09 5.34
CA GLU A 27 -0.05 0.40 6.52
C GLU A 27 -0.60 1.82 6.35
N VAL A 28 0.13 2.68 5.64
CA VAL A 28 -0.24 4.09 5.50
C VAL A 28 -0.96 4.30 4.18
N PHE A 29 -0.40 3.83 3.06
CA PHE A 29 -0.99 4.12 1.76
C PHE A 29 -2.09 3.12 1.37
N TYR A 30 -1.78 1.83 1.30
CA TYR A 30 -2.68 0.81 0.77
C TYR A 30 -3.93 0.65 1.64
N ASN A 31 -3.75 0.40 2.93
CA ASN A 31 -4.87 0.12 3.82
C ASN A 31 -5.74 1.36 4.10
N ARG A 32 -5.13 2.55 4.22
CA ARG A 32 -5.87 3.75 4.66
C ARG A 32 -6.31 4.66 3.52
N ILE A 33 -5.51 4.78 2.46
CA ILE A 33 -5.69 5.82 1.43
C ILE A 33 -6.13 5.22 0.09
N ARG A 34 -5.56 4.09 -0.34
CA ARG A 34 -5.77 3.53 -1.68
C ARG A 34 -7.21 3.05 -1.83
N LYS A 35 -7.92 3.62 -2.79
CA LYS A 35 -9.30 3.23 -3.12
C LYS A 35 -9.34 2.07 -4.09
N HIS A 36 -10.29 1.17 -3.89
CA HIS A 36 -10.50 0.00 -4.74
C HIS A 36 -11.90 0.02 -5.35
N SER A 37 -12.01 -0.11 -6.68
CA SER A 37 -13.31 -0.16 -7.37
C SER A 37 -14.17 -1.33 -6.89
N ALA A 38 -13.55 -2.47 -6.59
CA ALA A 38 -14.23 -3.64 -6.00
C ALA A 38 -14.80 -3.38 -4.59
N LEU A 39 -14.30 -2.36 -3.88
CA LEU A 39 -14.78 -1.94 -2.55
C LEU A 39 -15.70 -0.72 -2.65
N GLY A 40 -16.29 -0.45 -3.82
CA GLY A 40 -17.13 0.74 -4.03
C GLY A 40 -16.36 2.06 -3.94
N TYR A 41 -15.08 2.06 -4.35
CA TYR A 41 -14.17 3.20 -4.23
C TYR A 41 -13.86 3.62 -2.79
N LEU A 42 -13.98 2.69 -1.84
CA LEU A 42 -13.47 2.85 -0.47
C LEU A 42 -12.04 2.32 -0.36
N SER A 43 -11.30 2.81 0.63
CA SER A 43 -10.07 2.15 1.07
C SER A 43 -10.38 0.91 1.92
N PRO A 44 -9.44 -0.04 2.06
CA PRO A 44 -9.65 -1.22 2.89
C PRO A 44 -10.09 -0.89 4.32
N ALA A 45 -9.46 0.09 4.96
CA ALA A 45 -9.83 0.53 6.31
C ALA A 45 -11.25 1.11 6.36
N GLN A 46 -11.64 1.91 5.36
CA GLN A 46 -13.00 2.46 5.28
C GLN A 46 -14.04 1.35 5.04
N PHE A 47 -13.74 0.40 4.18
CA PHE A 47 -14.64 -0.73 3.89
C PHE A 47 -14.93 -1.57 5.14
N VAL A 48 -13.89 -1.85 5.95
CA VAL A 48 -14.03 -2.61 7.20
C VAL A 48 -14.78 -1.83 8.28
N GLN A 49 -14.72 -0.50 8.30
CA GLN A 49 -15.46 0.31 9.27
C GLN A 49 -16.94 0.48 8.94
N VAL A 50 -17.31 0.36 7.66
CA VAL A 50 -18.68 0.50 7.18
C VAL A 50 -19.44 -0.84 7.21
N THR A 51 -18.72 -1.95 7.31
CA THR A 51 -19.27 -3.32 7.38
C THR A 51 -19.31 -3.80 8.81
#